data_AF-A0A8H2WU57-F1
#
_entry.id   AF-A0A8H2WU57-F1
#
_cell.length_a   1.000
_cell.length_b   1.000
_cell.length_c   1.000
_cell.angle_alpha   90.00
_cell.angle_beta   90.00
_cell.angle_gamma   90.00
#
_symmetry.space_group_name_H-M   'P 1'
#
loop_
_entity.id
_entity.type
_entity.pdbx_description
1 polymer ?
#
loop_
_entity_poly.entity_id
_entity_poly.type
_entity_poly.pdbx_seq_one_letter_code
_entity_poly.pdbx_strand_id
1 'polypeptide(L)'
;MSNTPTTRVPCPYELGATFSLHISPPQGEPFVAEAKGVYVYSPFTMSSVMKVALTSGSTGTTLPGEAVLKVYDRRFADGIREEYELKPPTYEAEAQYA
;
A
#
# COMPACT_ATOMS: atom_id res chain seq x y z
N MET A 1 -1.39 12.30 33.13
CA MET A 1 -1.71 12.62 31.72
C MET A 1 -0.48 12.23 30.91
N SER A 2 -0.57 11.21 30.05
CA SER A 2 0.59 10.75 29.27
C SER A 2 0.77 11.67 28.06
N ASN A 3 1.80 12.51 28.10
CA ASN A 3 2.22 13.37 26.99
C ASN A 3 3.07 12.57 26.00
N THR A 4 2.53 11.49 25.45
CA THR A 4 3.22 10.77 24.37
C THR A 4 2.80 11.44 23.05
N PRO A 5 3.70 12.13 22.34
CA PRO A 5 3.38 12.63 21.01
C PRO A 5 3.10 11.42 20.12
N THR A 6 1.83 11.23 19.78
CA THR A 6 1.39 10.11 18.96
C THR A 6 1.82 10.39 17.53
N THR A 7 3.03 9.97 17.20
CA THR A 7 3.58 10.14 15.86
C THR A 7 2.67 9.38 14.90
N ARG A 8 1.99 10.12 14.02
CA ARG A 8 1.09 9.53 13.02
C ARG A 8 1.91 8.66 12.08
N VAL A 9 1.32 7.55 11.64
CA VAL A 9 1.93 6.75 10.57
C VAL A 9 1.69 7.48 9.24
N PRO A 10 2.74 7.93 8.53
CA PRO A 10 2.57 8.54 7.21
C PRO A 10 2.07 7.50 6.22
N CYS A 11 1.19 7.92 5.31
CA CYS A 11 0.67 7.04 4.28
C CYS A 11 1.74 6.78 3.21
N PRO A 12 2.10 5.51 2.94
CA PRO A 12 3.09 5.20 1.91
C PRO A 12 2.48 5.15 0.49
N TYR A 13 1.16 5.27 0.36
CA TYR A 13 0.43 5.08 -0.89
C TYR A 13 0.19 6.41 -1.60
N GLU A 14 1.27 7.01 -2.08
CA GLU A 14 1.26 8.33 -2.73
C GLU A 14 1.75 8.30 -4.18
N LEU A 15 1.48 9.39 -4.91
CA LEU A 15 1.94 9.53 -6.28
C LEU A 15 3.47 9.48 -6.34
N GLY A 16 4.01 8.64 -7.22
CA GLY A 16 5.45 8.45 -7.37
C GLY A 16 6.09 7.47 -6.39
N ALA A 17 5.35 6.95 -5.41
CA ALA A 17 5.83 5.91 -4.51
C ALA A 17 6.22 4.65 -5.30
N THR A 18 7.29 3.99 -4.86
CA THR A 18 7.80 2.76 -5.49
C THR A 18 7.66 1.58 -4.52
N PHE A 19 7.19 0.46 -5.04
CA PHE A 19 6.98 -0.77 -4.28
C PHE A 19 7.69 -1.94 -4.97
N SER A 20 8.28 -2.83 -4.17
CA SER A 20 8.75 -4.14 -4.64
C SER A 20 7.62 -5.15 -4.50
N LEU A 21 7.09 -5.61 -5.64
CA LEU A 21 6.05 -6.64 -5.69
C LEU A 21 6.71 -8.01 -5.84
N HIS A 22 6.54 -8.86 -4.83
CA HIS A 22 6.87 -10.28 -4.93
C HIS A 22 5.69 -11.00 -5.61
N ILE A 23 5.92 -11.49 -6.82
CA ILE A 23 4.89 -12.11 -7.64
C ILE A 23 5.20 -13.60 -7.74
N SER A 24 4.28 -14.42 -7.24
CA SER A 24 4.31 -15.88 -7.37
C SER A 24 3.27 -16.30 -8.41
N PRO A 25 3.67 -16.47 -9.68
CA PRO A 25 2.74 -16.87 -10.72
C PRO A 25 2.26 -18.33 -10.49
N PRO A 26 1.09 -18.72 -11.00
CA PRO A 26 0.63 -20.11 -10.93
C PRO A 26 1.57 -21.10 -11.63
N GLN A 27 2.34 -20.62 -12.62
CA GLN A 27 3.31 -21.38 -13.39
C GLN A 27 4.59 -20.54 -13.53
N GLY A 28 5.74 -21.16 -13.30
CA GLY A 28 7.05 -20.49 -13.34
C GLY A 28 7.56 -20.08 -11.96
N GLU A 29 8.78 -19.57 -11.93
CA GLU A 29 9.44 -19.18 -10.69
C GLU A 29 8.92 -17.83 -10.15
N PRO A 30 8.83 -17.66 -8.81
CA PRO A 30 8.57 -16.36 -8.21
C PRO A 30 9.62 -15.33 -8.64
N PHE A 31 9.17 -14.09 -8.81
CA PHE A 31 10.06 -13.00 -9.20
C PHE A 31 9.63 -11.69 -8.51
N VAL A 32 10.52 -10.70 -8.56
CA VAL A 32 10.26 -9.36 -8.05
C VAL A 32 10.06 -8.40 -9.21
N ALA A 33 8.99 -7.63 -9.15
CA ALA A 33 8.73 -6.50 -10.04
C ALA A 33 8.76 -5.20 -9.24
N GLU A 34 9.27 -4.13 -9.85
CA GLU A 34 9.11 -2.80 -9.30
C GLU A 34 7.79 -2.22 -9.81
N ALA A 35 7.05 -1.56 -8.91
CA ALA A 35 5.78 -0.90 -9.20
C ALA A 35 5.85 0.56 -8.75
N LYS A 36 5.72 1.48 -9.70
CA LYS A 36 5.72 2.92 -9.41
C LYS A 36 4.31 3.50 -9.54
N GLY A 37 3.82 4.14 -8.48
CA GLY A 37 2.52 4.82 -8.48
C GLY A 37 2.49 5.97 -9.50
N VAL A 38 1.63 5.86 -10.51
CA VAL A 38 1.41 6.91 -11.53
C VAL A 38 0.09 7.66 -11.31
N TYR A 39 -0.82 7.08 -10.53
CA TYR A 39 -2.05 7.72 -10.10
C TYR A 39 -2.55 7.08 -8.79
N VAL A 40 -3.13 7.88 -7.89
CA VAL A 40 -3.72 7.41 -6.64
C VAL A 40 -5.20 7.76 -6.62
N TYR A 41 -6.05 6.76 -6.41
CA TYR A 41 -7.48 6.97 -6.24
C TYR A 41 -7.77 7.27 -4.77
N SER A 42 -8.12 8.51 -4.46
CA SER A 42 -8.43 8.97 -3.10
C SER A 42 -9.88 9.50 -3.02
N PRO A 43 -10.47 9.56 -1.81
CA PRO A 43 -9.98 9.01 -0.54
C PRO A 43 -10.02 7.46 -0.49
N PHE A 44 -9.28 6.86 0.44
CA PHE A 44 -9.24 5.40 0.60
C PHE A 44 -10.43 4.93 1.45
N THR A 45 -11.53 4.54 0.82
CA THR A 45 -12.73 4.11 1.55
C THR A 45 -12.52 2.80 2.32
N MET A 46 -12.00 1.77 1.65
CA MET A 46 -11.68 0.47 2.26
C MET A 46 -10.24 -0.01 2.00
N SER A 47 -9.60 0.52 0.97
CA SER A 47 -8.28 0.09 0.52
C SER A 47 -7.63 1.20 -0.27
N SER A 48 -6.30 1.27 -0.21
CA SER A 48 -5.53 2.13 -1.10
C SER A 48 -5.56 1.56 -2.51
N VAL A 49 -6.03 2.35 -3.48
CA VAL A 49 -6.08 1.93 -4.89
C VAL A 49 -5.21 2.88 -5.70
N MET A 50 -4.32 2.30 -6.51
CA MET A 50 -3.36 3.05 -7.32
C MET A 50 -3.28 2.46 -8.72
N LYS A 51 -3.02 3.30 -9.71
CA LYS A 51 -2.47 2.86 -10.99
C LYS A 51 -0.95 2.85 -10.86
N VAL A 52 -0.30 1.76 -11.25
CA VAL A 52 1.15 1.58 -11.15
C VAL A 52 1.74 1.25 -12.52
N ALA A 53 2.90 1.81 -12.83
CA ALA A 53 3.75 1.33 -13.92
C ALA A 53 4.62 0.19 -13.39
N LEU A 54 4.70 -0.91 -14.13
CA LEU A 54 5.46 -2.09 -13.73
C LEU A 54 6.75 -2.22 -14.54
N THR A 55 7.84 -2.53 -13.86
CA THR A 55 9.14 -2.82 -14.47
C THR A 55 9.63 -4.16 -13.94
N SER A 56 9.90 -5.10 -14.85
CA SER A 56 10.45 -6.41 -14.48
C SER A 56 11.97 -6.29 -14.29
N GLY A 57 12.47 -6.79 -13.17
CA GLY A 57 13.90 -7.01 -12.98
C GLY A 57 14.42 -8.29 -13.66
N SER A 58 13.54 -9.18 -14.12
CA SER A 58 13.91 -10.48 -14.70
C SER A 58 13.71 -10.52 -16.22
N THR A 59 14.73 -11.07 -16.90
CA THR A 59 14.73 -11.33 -18.35
C THR A 59 13.90 -12.57 -18.65
N GLY A 60 12.59 -12.44 -18.74
CA GLY A 60 11.73 -13.57 -19.14
C GLY A 60 10.24 -13.36 -18.91
N THR A 61 9.86 -12.51 -17.95
CA THR A 61 8.45 -12.23 -17.67
C THR A 61 8.02 -10.95 -18.36
N THR A 62 7.04 -11.05 -19.27
CA THR A 62 6.38 -9.87 -19.84
C THR A 62 5.32 -9.39 -18.86
N LEU A 63 5.55 -8.24 -18.24
CA LEU A 63 4.56 -7.56 -17.41
C LEU A 63 3.74 -6.58 -18.26
N PRO A 64 2.47 -6.33 -17.89
CA PRO A 64 1.75 -5.20 -18.48
C PRO A 64 2.48 -3.90 -18.11
N GLY A 65 2.55 -2.94 -19.03
CA GLY A 65 3.22 -1.66 -18.76
C GLY A 65 2.61 -0.91 -17.57
N GLU A 66 1.29 -1.04 -17.40
CA GLU A 66 0.56 -0.48 -16.25
C GLU A 66 -0.43 -1.50 -15.67
N ALA A 67 -0.68 -1.41 -14.37
CA ALA A 67 -1.64 -2.23 -13.65
C ALA A 67 -2.37 -1.42 -12.57
N VAL A 68 -3.47 -1.98 -12.04
CA VAL A 68 -4.13 -1.46 -10.84
C VAL A 68 -3.63 -2.24 -9.63
N LEU A 69 -3.04 -1.53 -8.67
CA LEU A 69 -2.63 -2.08 -7.38
C LEU A 69 -3.65 -1.66 -6.31
N LYS A 70 -4.35 -2.64 -5.75
CA LYS A 70 -5.27 -2.48 -4.62
C LYS A 70 -4.63 -3.08 -3.37
N VAL A 71 -4.32 -2.25 -2.38
CA VAL A 71 -3.66 -2.67 -1.14
C VAL A 71 -4.67 -2.61 0.01
N TYR A 72 -4.86 -3.75 0.67
CA TYR A 72 -5.62 -3.82 1.90
C TYR A 72 -4.70 -3.52 3.08
N ASP A 73 -4.64 -2.25 3.47
CA ASP A 73 -3.94 -1.81 4.67
C ASP A 73 -4.92 -1.14 5.63
N ARG A 74 -5.24 -1.84 6.73
CA ARG A 74 -6.19 -1.37 7.74
C ARG A 74 -5.83 -0.01 8.35
N ARG A 75 -4.55 0.39 8.28
CA ARG A 75 -4.09 1.67 8.82
C ARG A 75 -4.69 2.84 8.04
N PHE A 76 -4.90 2.66 6.74
CA PHE A 76 -5.31 3.71 5.80
C PHE A 76 -6.67 3.46 5.15
N ALA A 77 -7.53 2.66 5.80
CA ALA A 77 -8.92 2.48 5.39
C ALA A 77 -9.79 3.65 5.90
N ASP A 78 -9.51 4.86 5.43
CA ASP A 78 -10.09 6.13 5.93
C ASP A 78 -11.62 6.09 6.05
N GLY A 79 -12.32 5.52 5.06
CA GLY A 79 -13.78 5.43 5.10
C GLY A 79 -14.30 4.54 6.23
N ILE A 80 -13.71 3.36 6.44
CA ILE A 80 -14.05 2.48 7.58
C ILE A 80 -13.76 3.19 8.91
N ARG A 81 -12.64 3.92 8.98
CA ARG A 81 -12.27 4.64 10.20
C ARG A 81 -13.25 5.77 10.53
N GLU A 82 -13.70 6.50 9.52
CA GLU A 82 -14.72 7.52 9.65
C GLU A 82 -16.06 6.92 10.09
N GLU A 83 -16.50 5.83 9.46
CA GLU A 83 -17.75 5.12 9.77
C GLU A 83 -17.82 4.64 11.23
N TYR A 84 -16.72 4.13 11.77
CA TYR A 84 -16.64 3.58 13.13
C TYR A 84 -15.96 4.51 14.14
N GLU A 85 -15.77 5.79 13.80
CA GLU A 85 -15.15 6.80 14.67
C GLU A 85 -13.77 6.38 15.24
N LEU A 86 -12.98 5.65 14.45
CA LEU A 86 -11.70 5.08 14.89
C LEU A 86 -10.57 6.11 14.86
N LYS A 87 -9.91 6.35 16.00
CA LYS A 87 -8.75 7.26 16.15
C LYS A 87 -7.60 6.96 15.17
N PRO A 88 -7.05 7.93 14.41
CA PRO A 88 -6.02 7.72 13.37
C PRO A 88 -4.88 6.78 13.78
N PRO A 89 -4.28 6.04 12.83
CA PRO A 89 -3.20 5.11 13.15
C PRO A 89 -1.99 5.84 13.73
N THR A 90 -1.41 5.25 14.78
CA THR A 90 -0.19 5.74 15.43
C THR A 90 0.78 4.59 15.61
N TYR A 91 2.08 4.85 15.62
CA TYR A 91 3.08 3.80 15.80
C TYR A 91 2.87 3.01 17.11
N GLU A 92 2.48 3.69 18.18
CA GLU A 92 2.20 3.09 19.49
C GLU A 92 0.99 2.15 19.46
N ALA A 93 -0.08 2.54 18.76
CA ALA A 93 -1.25 1.68 18.61
C ALA A 93 -0.96 0.47 17.71
N GLU A 94 -0.18 0.66 16.64
CA GLU A 94 0.21 -0.43 15.74
C GLU A 94 1.14 -1.44 16.40
N ALA A 95 2.00 -1.00 17.32
CA ALA A 95 2.89 -1.89 18.08
C ALA A 95 2.14 -2.95 18.92
N GLN A 96 0.85 -2.75 19.20
CA GLN A 96 0.02 -3.71 19.94
C GLN A 96 -0.39 -4.94 19.11
N TYR A 97 -0.21 -4.90 17.79
CA TYR A 97 -0.58 -5.96 16.86
C TYR A 97 0.63 -6.69 16.27
N ALA A 98 1.85 -6.35 16.70
CA ALA A 98 3.12 -6.91 16.24
C ALA A 98 3.49 -8.22 16.96
#